data_AF-A0A2I0QFG8-F1
#
_entry.id   AF-A0A2I0QFG8-F1
#
_cell.length_a   1.000
_cell.length_b   1.000
_cell.length_c   1.000
_cell.angle_alpha   90.00
_cell.angle_beta   90.00
_cell.angle_gamma   90.00
#
_symmetry.space_group_name_H-M   'P 1'
#
loop_
_entity.id
_entity.type
_entity.pdbx_description
1 polymer ?
#
loop_
_entity_poly.entity_id
_entity_poly.type
_entity_poly.pdbx_seq_one_letter_code
_entity_poly.pdbx_strand_id
1 'polypeptide(L)'
;VHTDGSNASEYCAYEFESIADQEKGYKIYINGGNKDSIFLGKNFGTITVKQGYEMLPCHVFLCMNKNINCSIPEVIEAIGQLENLSIALDEDVSGKKTFEAYNDVLSALGYIQGYLIIQKEKEIYMKKYIIKNNKCEFVPTTNKYQNLTIKEVNDCNLNGIFIKNADKRFMGVKDGKILLEGDETGLFVEMTILKWLIAPGYAYDLKKPVQTSTTPYPCLRKPGRC
;
A
#
# COMPACT_ATOMS: atom_id res chain seq x y z
N VAL A 1 -2.50 -13.63 -4.07
CA VAL A 1 -2.68 -12.94 -5.37
C VAL A 1 -1.30 -12.75 -5.95
N HIS A 2 -0.91 -13.57 -6.93
CA HIS A 2 0.22 -13.23 -7.79
C HIS A 2 -0.35 -12.32 -8.87
N THR A 3 0.00 -11.04 -8.82
CA THR A 3 -0.16 -10.15 -9.96
C THR A 3 0.88 -10.55 -11.00
N ASP A 4 0.52 -10.58 -12.29
CA ASP A 4 1.53 -10.60 -13.35
C ASP A 4 2.44 -9.38 -13.13
N GLY A 5 3.69 -9.64 -12.71
CA GLY A 5 4.65 -8.61 -12.30
C GLY A 5 5.01 -7.61 -13.41
N SER A 6 4.55 -7.81 -14.65
CA SER A 6 4.76 -6.91 -15.78
C SER A 6 4.18 -5.52 -15.54
N ASN A 7 2.96 -5.43 -15.02
CA ASN A 7 2.21 -4.18 -14.96
C ASN A 7 2.70 -3.24 -13.84
N ALA A 8 3.15 -3.80 -12.72
CA ALA A 8 3.73 -3.04 -11.61
C ALA A 8 5.16 -2.56 -11.96
N SER A 9 5.93 -3.41 -12.64
CA SER A 9 7.24 -3.04 -13.18
C SER A 9 7.18 -1.88 -14.16
N GLU A 10 6.19 -1.88 -15.07
CA GLU A 10 5.98 -0.80 -16.03
C GLU A 10 5.62 0.53 -15.36
N TYR A 11 4.76 0.48 -14.33
CA TYR A 11 4.41 1.68 -13.57
C TYR A 11 5.64 2.25 -12.84
N CYS A 12 6.42 1.38 -12.22
CA CYS A 12 7.63 1.77 -11.53
C CYS A 12 8.67 2.37 -12.50
N ALA A 13 8.88 1.72 -13.65
CA ALA A 13 9.72 2.23 -14.72
C ALA A 13 9.28 3.63 -15.19
N TYR A 14 7.99 3.86 -15.39
CA TYR A 14 7.46 5.16 -15.79
C TYR A 14 7.77 6.27 -14.78
N GLU A 15 7.60 6.01 -13.48
CA GLU A 15 7.92 7.00 -12.43
C GLU A 15 9.42 7.35 -12.45
N PHE A 16 10.31 6.37 -12.64
CA PHE A 16 11.74 6.63 -12.83
C PHE A 16 12.06 7.39 -14.12
N GLU A 17 11.42 7.02 -15.23
CA GLU A 17 11.60 7.68 -16.52
C GLU A 17 11.12 9.13 -16.51
N SER A 18 10.16 9.49 -15.67
CA SER A 18 9.74 10.89 -15.50
C SER A 18 10.80 11.79 -14.85
N ILE A 19 11.79 11.18 -14.18
CA ILE A 19 12.91 11.84 -13.50
C ILE A 19 14.18 11.75 -14.36
N ALA A 20 14.33 10.69 -15.14
CA ALA A 20 15.36 10.61 -16.17
C ALA A 20 15.09 11.67 -17.25
N ASP A 21 16.16 12.27 -17.77
CA ASP A 21 16.11 13.28 -18.83
C ASP A 21 15.48 12.68 -20.11
N GLN A 22 14.15 12.73 -20.21
CA GLN A 22 13.38 12.08 -21.29
C GLN A 22 13.76 12.61 -22.67
N GLU A 23 14.31 13.82 -22.75
CA GLU A 23 14.80 14.42 -23.99
C GLU A 23 15.92 13.61 -24.64
N LYS A 24 16.64 12.78 -23.86
CA LYS A 24 17.71 11.89 -24.36
C LYS A 24 17.24 10.45 -24.65
N GLY A 25 15.96 10.14 -24.46
CA GLY A 25 15.38 8.83 -24.76
C GLY A 25 15.87 7.69 -23.85
N TYR A 26 16.28 8.02 -22.63
CA TYR A 26 16.75 7.04 -21.66
C TYR A 26 15.58 6.22 -21.09
N LYS A 27 15.68 4.88 -21.12
CA LYS A 27 14.61 3.96 -20.68
C LYS A 27 15.01 3.12 -19.47
N ILE A 28 14.08 2.81 -18.59
CA ILE A 28 14.32 1.92 -17.45
C ILE A 28 13.42 0.70 -17.54
N TYR A 29 14.02 -0.47 -17.43
CA TYR A 29 13.31 -1.75 -17.39
C TYR A 29 13.42 -2.34 -16.00
N ILE A 30 12.29 -2.79 -15.46
CA ILE A 30 12.24 -3.46 -14.16
C ILE A 30 11.69 -4.85 -14.40
N ASN A 31 12.42 -5.87 -13.94
CA ASN A 31 12.11 -7.26 -14.24
C ASN A 31 12.15 -8.11 -12.97
N GLY A 32 11.22 -9.05 -12.88
CA GLY A 32 11.33 -10.16 -11.92
C GLY A 32 12.36 -11.19 -12.39
N GLY A 33 13.21 -11.66 -11.48
CA GLY A 33 14.23 -12.68 -11.75
C GLY A 33 14.70 -13.43 -10.51
N ASN A 34 15.72 -14.27 -10.68
CA ASN A 34 16.23 -15.14 -9.62
C ASN A 34 17.33 -14.49 -8.77
N LYS A 35 17.86 -13.34 -9.20
CA LYS A 35 18.94 -12.63 -8.53
C LYS A 35 18.77 -11.13 -8.73
N ASP A 36 19.00 -10.38 -7.66
CA ASP A 36 19.02 -8.93 -7.72
C ASP A 36 20.24 -8.45 -8.54
N SER A 37 20.01 -7.60 -9.53
CA SER A 37 21.07 -7.04 -10.37
C SER A 37 20.67 -5.71 -11.00
N ILE A 38 21.66 -4.87 -11.26
CA ILE A 38 21.50 -3.59 -11.96
C ILE A 38 22.45 -3.59 -13.14
N PHE A 39 21.93 -3.24 -14.31
CA PHE A 39 22.70 -3.08 -15.55
C PHE A 39 22.47 -1.68 -16.13
N LEU A 40 23.55 -1.03 -16.56
CA LEU A 40 23.53 0.29 -17.18
C LEU A 40 24.07 0.20 -18.61
N GLY A 41 23.20 0.44 -19.58
CA GLY A 41 23.53 0.55 -20.99
C GLY A 41 23.63 2.01 -21.44
N LYS A 42 23.99 2.20 -22.71
CA LYS A 42 24.25 3.53 -23.30
C LYS A 42 23.07 4.51 -23.19
N ASN A 43 21.84 4.01 -23.24
CA ASN A 43 20.59 4.80 -23.13
C ASN A 43 19.47 4.01 -22.40
N PHE A 44 19.83 3.04 -21.57
CA PHE A 44 18.85 2.32 -20.78
C PHE A 44 19.44 1.75 -19.50
N GLY A 45 18.60 1.55 -18.50
CA GLY A 45 18.89 0.80 -17.29
C GLY A 45 18.02 -0.44 -17.19
N THR A 46 18.52 -1.51 -16.58
CA THR A 46 17.71 -2.66 -16.19
C THR A 46 17.94 -2.97 -14.73
N ILE A 47 16.85 -3.03 -13.96
CA ILE A 47 16.85 -3.47 -12.57
C ILE A 47 16.13 -4.81 -12.53
N THR A 48 16.85 -5.88 -12.21
CA THR A 48 16.24 -7.17 -11.93
C THR A 48 16.15 -7.34 -10.43
N VAL A 49 14.97 -7.70 -9.93
CA VAL A 49 14.72 -7.99 -8.52
C VAL A 49 14.08 -9.37 -8.39
N LYS A 50 14.14 -9.95 -7.20
CA LYS A 50 13.38 -11.16 -6.89
C LYS A 50 11.92 -11.04 -7.33
N GLN A 51 11.39 -12.07 -7.98
CA GLN A 51 9.99 -12.10 -8.41
C GLN A 51 9.02 -11.77 -7.25
N GLY A 52 8.05 -10.89 -7.51
CA GLY A 52 7.13 -10.34 -6.51
C GLY A 52 7.61 -9.07 -5.80
N TYR A 53 8.84 -8.62 -6.06
CA TYR A 53 9.42 -7.38 -5.50
C TYR A 53 9.63 -6.30 -6.56
N GLU A 54 8.96 -6.38 -7.70
CA GLU A 54 9.18 -5.49 -8.85
C GLU A 54 8.94 -4.00 -8.54
N MET A 55 8.12 -3.68 -7.54
CA MET A 55 7.89 -2.30 -7.08
C MET A 55 8.95 -1.80 -6.08
N LEU A 56 9.76 -2.69 -5.51
CA LEU A 56 10.73 -2.36 -4.46
C LEU A 56 11.72 -1.27 -4.89
N PRO A 57 12.29 -1.28 -6.12
CA PRO A 57 13.18 -0.21 -6.57
C PRO A 57 12.54 1.17 -6.50
N CYS A 58 11.28 1.32 -6.91
CA CYS A 58 10.58 2.61 -6.85
C CYS A 58 10.33 3.07 -5.43
N HIS A 59 9.91 2.16 -4.56
CA HIS A 59 9.68 2.51 -3.16
C HIS A 59 10.98 2.99 -2.51
N VAL A 60 12.09 2.29 -2.76
CA VAL A 60 13.42 2.69 -2.27
C VAL A 60 13.82 4.06 -2.83
N PHE A 61 13.63 4.30 -4.13
CA PHE A 61 13.95 5.59 -4.74
C PHE A 61 13.08 6.72 -4.18
N LEU A 62 11.77 6.51 -4.03
CA LEU A 62 10.86 7.50 -3.45
C LEU A 62 11.27 7.85 -2.02
N CYS A 63 11.64 6.85 -1.22
CA CYS A 63 12.15 7.06 0.13
C CYS A 63 13.43 7.91 0.12
N MET A 64 14.40 7.58 -0.73
CA MET A 64 15.65 8.34 -0.84
C MET A 64 15.40 9.79 -1.31
N ASN A 65 14.62 9.97 -2.38
CA ASN A 65 14.34 11.27 -2.97
C ASN A 65 13.55 12.20 -2.03
N LYS A 66 12.69 11.63 -1.17
CA LYS A 66 11.88 12.38 -0.20
C LYS A 66 12.48 12.44 1.19
N ASN A 67 13.71 11.91 1.36
CA ASN A 67 14.43 11.84 2.62
C ASN A 67 13.61 11.15 3.73
N ILE A 68 12.96 10.04 3.37
CA ILE A 68 12.19 9.20 4.28
C ILE A 68 13.08 8.02 4.69
N ASN A 69 13.26 7.81 6.00
CA ASN A 69 13.96 6.63 6.48
C ASN A 69 13.04 5.41 6.38
N CYS A 70 13.28 4.55 5.38
CA CYS A 70 12.40 3.44 5.05
C CYS A 70 13.02 2.07 5.32
N SER A 71 12.22 1.16 5.89
CA SER A 71 12.54 -0.26 6.08
C SER A 71 11.50 -1.14 5.37
N ILE A 72 11.42 -1.02 4.04
CA ILE A 72 10.36 -1.64 3.23
C ILE A 72 10.23 -3.17 3.38
N PRO A 73 11.33 -3.97 3.37
CA PRO A 73 11.21 -5.42 3.56
C PRO A 73 10.56 -5.79 4.89
N GLU A 74 10.93 -5.12 5.98
CA GLU A 74 10.35 -5.34 7.31
C GLU A 74 8.86 -5.01 7.33
N VAL A 75 8.46 -3.93 6.64
CA VAL A 75 7.04 -3.56 6.51
C VAL A 75 6.26 -4.63 5.75
N ILE A 76 6.82 -5.17 4.66
CA ILE A 76 6.18 -6.25 3.88
C ILE A 76 5.95 -7.48 4.76
N GLU A 77 6.98 -7.88 5.52
CA GLU A 77 6.89 -9.03 6.43
C GLU A 77 5.86 -8.79 7.54
N ALA A 78 5.87 -7.61 8.16
CA ALA A 78 4.93 -7.25 9.22
C ALA A 78 3.48 -7.22 8.73
N ILE A 79 3.21 -6.73 7.50
CA ILE A 79 1.86 -6.78 6.90
C ILE A 79 1.37 -8.22 6.82
N GLY A 80 2.25 -9.16 6.43
CA GLY A 80 1.92 -10.59 6.32
C GLY A 80 1.61 -11.26 7.66
N GLN A 81 2.04 -10.67 8.77
CA GLN A 81 1.86 -11.20 10.14
C GLN A 81 0.65 -10.60 10.86
N LEU A 82 -0.03 -9.61 10.28
CA LEU A 82 -1.19 -9.00 10.90
C LEU A 82 -2.35 -10.00 11.08
N GLU A 83 -2.75 -10.22 12.32
CA GLU A 83 -3.93 -11.02 12.67
C GLU A 83 -5.23 -10.30 12.27
N ASN A 84 -5.26 -8.98 12.49
CA ASN A 84 -6.32 -8.08 12.07
C ASN A 84 -5.71 -6.93 11.26
N LEU A 85 -6.46 -6.40 10.30
CA LEU A 85 -6.09 -5.23 9.52
C LEU A 85 -6.36 -3.95 10.33
N SER A 86 -5.62 -3.81 11.44
CA SER A 86 -5.73 -2.67 12.34
C SER A 86 -4.96 -1.48 11.81
N ILE A 87 -5.57 -0.30 11.83
CA ILE A 87 -4.96 0.95 11.41
C ILE A 87 -5.36 2.08 12.37
N ALA A 88 -4.38 2.86 12.81
CA ALA A 88 -4.56 3.98 13.72
C ALA A 88 -4.02 5.26 13.08
N LEU A 89 -4.87 6.29 13.00
CA LEU A 89 -4.53 7.60 12.45
C LEU A 89 -4.48 8.63 13.57
N ASP A 90 -3.38 9.36 13.68
CA ASP A 90 -3.24 10.45 14.64
C ASP A 90 -4.18 11.62 14.31
N GLU A 91 -4.86 12.16 15.34
CA GLU A 91 -5.85 13.24 15.18
C GLU A 91 -5.22 14.52 14.61
N ASP A 92 -3.91 14.71 14.80
CA ASP A 92 -3.16 15.86 14.31
C ASP A 92 -2.73 15.72 12.84
N VAL A 93 -2.95 14.56 12.20
CA VAL A 93 -2.71 14.39 10.77
C VAL A 93 -3.71 15.22 9.98
N SER A 94 -3.20 16.08 9.11
CA SER A 94 -4.00 17.02 8.33
C SER A 94 -3.58 17.02 6.85
N GLY A 95 -4.34 17.77 6.04
CA GLY A 95 -4.07 17.93 4.62
C GLY A 95 -4.93 17.06 3.72
N LYS A 96 -5.48 17.67 2.66
CA LYS A 96 -6.42 17.01 1.75
C LYS A 96 -5.80 15.77 1.09
N LYS A 97 -4.57 15.89 0.60
CA LYS A 97 -3.86 14.81 -0.10
C LYS A 97 -3.52 13.65 0.84
N THR A 98 -3.17 13.96 2.09
CA THR A 98 -2.92 12.98 3.14
C THR A 98 -4.17 12.16 3.43
N PHE A 99 -5.33 12.81 3.58
CA PHE A 99 -6.59 12.09 3.77
C PHE A 99 -7.01 11.27 2.54
N GLU A 100 -6.77 11.76 1.33
CA GLU A 100 -6.96 10.98 0.11
C GLU A 100 -6.09 9.71 0.12
N ALA A 101 -4.79 9.84 0.41
CA ALA A 101 -3.87 8.71 0.52
C ALA A 101 -4.23 7.73 1.66
N TYR A 102 -4.75 8.24 2.78
CA TYR A 102 -5.26 7.40 3.88
C TYR A 102 -6.48 6.57 3.44
N ASN A 103 -7.44 7.17 2.74
CA ASN A 103 -8.60 6.46 2.21
C ASN A 103 -8.21 5.39 1.17
N ASP A 104 -7.16 5.68 0.40
CA ASP A 104 -6.51 4.77 -0.54
C ASP A 104 -5.92 3.54 0.17
N VAL A 105 -5.23 3.73 1.31
CA VAL A 105 -4.75 2.65 2.17
C VAL A 105 -5.92 1.84 2.76
N LEU A 106 -6.96 2.51 3.25
CA LEU A 106 -8.16 1.83 3.76
C LEU A 106 -8.83 0.96 2.69
N SER A 107 -8.84 1.44 1.45
CA SER A 107 -9.43 0.70 0.34
C SER A 107 -8.58 -0.52 -0.04
N ALA A 108 -7.25 -0.39 -0.02
CA ALA A 108 -6.33 -1.52 -0.19
C ALA A 108 -6.50 -2.57 0.92
N LEU A 109 -6.65 -2.15 2.19
CA LEU A 109 -6.96 -3.06 3.30
C LEU A 109 -8.31 -3.75 3.10
N GLY A 110 -9.34 -3.01 2.67
CA GLY A 110 -10.66 -3.59 2.36
C GLY A 110 -10.61 -4.61 1.20
N TYR A 111 -9.80 -4.37 0.18
CA TYR A 111 -9.56 -5.32 -0.90
C TYR A 111 -8.92 -6.61 -0.37
N ILE A 112 -7.87 -6.50 0.45
CA ILE A 112 -7.21 -7.66 1.06
C ILE A 112 -8.13 -8.39 2.02
N GLN A 113 -8.95 -7.69 2.83
CA GLN A 113 -9.98 -8.31 3.67
C GLN A 113 -10.92 -9.18 2.83
N GLY A 114 -11.48 -8.63 1.75
CA GLY A 114 -12.37 -9.37 0.86
C GLY A 114 -11.70 -10.59 0.23
N TYR A 115 -10.45 -10.43 -0.23
CA TYR A 115 -9.67 -11.55 -0.77
C TYR A 115 -9.45 -12.66 0.26
N LEU A 116 -9.04 -12.32 1.49
CA LEU A 116 -8.76 -13.30 2.53
C LEU A 116 -10.02 -14.04 2.99
N ILE A 117 -11.15 -13.35 3.11
CA ILE A 117 -12.43 -13.96 3.49
C ILE A 117 -12.95 -14.87 2.38
N ILE A 118 -12.99 -14.38 1.13
CA ILE A 118 -13.61 -15.11 0.01
C ILE A 118 -12.74 -16.27 -0.47
N GLN A 119 -11.42 -16.07 -0.57
CA GLN A 119 -10.52 -17.03 -1.23
C GLN A 119 -9.78 -17.92 -0.24
N LYS A 120 -9.62 -17.49 1.02
CA LYS A 120 -8.89 -18.25 2.04
C LYS A 120 -9.75 -18.65 3.24
N GLU A 121 -11.03 -18.30 3.24
CA GLU A 121 -11.97 -18.56 4.35
C GLU A 121 -11.42 -18.11 5.71
N LYS A 122 -10.58 -17.07 5.71
CA LYS A 122 -9.95 -16.54 6.92
C LYS A 122 -10.83 -15.44 7.50
N GLU A 123 -11.26 -15.61 8.74
CA GLU A 123 -11.89 -14.53 9.51
C GLU A 123 -10.84 -13.45 9.80
N ILE A 124 -11.05 -12.25 9.26
CA ILE A 124 -10.16 -11.11 9.46
C ILE A 124 -10.96 -9.81 9.51
N TYR A 125 -10.65 -8.99 10.51
CA TYR A 125 -11.33 -7.72 10.73
C TYR A 125 -10.44 -6.55 10.35
N MET A 126 -11.03 -5.52 9.76
CA MET A 126 -10.41 -4.21 9.60
C MET A 126 -10.83 -3.32 10.77
N LYS A 127 -9.89 -3.02 11.67
CA LYS A 127 -10.15 -2.21 12.86
C LYS A 127 -9.54 -0.83 12.68
N LYS A 128 -10.35 0.21 12.74
CA LYS A 128 -9.91 1.59 12.56
C LYS A 128 -9.86 2.28 13.92
N TYR A 129 -8.81 3.06 14.15
CA TYR A 129 -8.61 3.82 15.38
C TYR A 129 -8.19 5.26 15.06
N ILE A 130 -8.59 6.20 15.92
CA ILE A 130 -8.00 7.54 16.00
C ILE A 130 -7.06 7.57 17.21
N ILE A 131 -5.85 8.08 17.03
CA ILE A 131 -4.91 8.31 18.13
C ILE A 131 -5.19 9.70 18.67
N LYS A 132 -5.54 9.77 19.95
CA LYS A 132 -5.88 10.99 20.68
C LYS A 132 -5.28 10.93 22.07
N ASN A 133 -4.47 11.92 22.44
CA ASN A 133 -3.81 11.98 23.75
C ASN A 133 -3.12 10.64 24.15
N ASN A 134 -2.38 10.02 23.21
CA ASN A 134 -1.74 8.70 23.36
C ASN A 134 -2.70 7.52 23.62
N LYS A 135 -4.01 7.68 23.37
CA LYS A 135 -5.00 6.60 23.38
C LYS A 135 -5.47 6.32 21.97
N CYS A 136 -5.83 5.07 21.71
CA CYS A 136 -6.42 4.64 20.45
C CYS A 136 -7.91 4.44 20.67
N GLU A 137 -8.70 5.33 20.08
CA GLU A 137 -10.17 5.28 20.13
C GLU A 137 -10.69 4.59 18.88
N PHE A 138 -11.42 3.49 19.06
CA PHE A 138 -11.97 2.73 17.95
C PHE A 138 -13.02 3.54 17.18
N VAL A 139 -12.92 3.51 15.86
CA VAL A 139 -13.90 4.11 14.94
C VAL A 139 -14.84 3.01 14.46
N PRO A 140 -16.15 3.12 14.75
CA PRO A 140 -17.15 2.20 14.24
C PRO A 140 -16.99 1.95 12.75
N THR A 141 -16.88 0.68 12.37
CA THR A 141 -16.58 0.28 11.00
C THR A 141 -17.60 -0.76 10.54
N THR A 142 -18.44 -0.36 9.60
CA THR A 142 -19.42 -1.22 8.93
C THR A 142 -19.07 -1.32 7.45
N ASN A 143 -18.95 -2.55 6.95
CA ASN A 143 -18.77 -2.84 5.53
C ASN A 143 -19.45 -4.17 5.17
N LYS A 144 -19.29 -4.64 3.93
CA LYS A 144 -19.91 -5.90 3.44
C LYS A 144 -19.51 -7.14 4.26
N TYR A 145 -18.35 -7.12 4.88
CA TYR A 145 -17.73 -8.26 5.56
C TYR A 145 -17.79 -8.18 7.09
N GLN A 146 -18.07 -7.01 7.66
CA GLN A 146 -18.06 -6.81 9.11
C GLN A 146 -19.03 -5.71 9.55
N ASN A 147 -19.52 -5.82 10.78
CA ASN A 147 -20.27 -4.77 11.45
C ASN A 147 -19.74 -4.58 12.88
N LEU A 148 -18.75 -3.70 13.03
CA LEU A 148 -18.08 -3.44 14.31
C LEU A 148 -18.52 -2.08 14.84
N THR A 149 -19.38 -2.07 15.86
CA THR A 149 -19.96 -0.85 16.47
C THR A 149 -19.54 -0.64 17.93
N ILE A 150 -18.61 -1.45 18.42
CA ILE A 150 -18.13 -1.42 19.80
C ILE A 150 -17.41 -0.09 20.04
N LYS A 151 -17.66 0.55 21.20
CA LYS A 151 -16.85 1.66 21.68
C LYS A 151 -15.70 1.07 22.50
N GLU A 152 -14.49 1.17 21.97
CA GLU A 152 -13.26 0.69 22.61
C GLU A 152 -12.25 1.83 22.65
N VAL A 153 -11.57 2.00 23.79
CA VAL A 153 -10.43 2.89 23.93
C VAL A 153 -9.31 2.11 24.60
N ASN A 154 -8.12 2.10 24.02
CA ASN A 154 -6.96 1.37 24.55
C ASN A 154 -5.68 2.22 24.52
N ASP A 155 -4.60 1.73 25.14
CA ASP A 155 -3.29 2.39 25.21
C ASP A 155 -2.48 2.35 23.90
N CYS A 156 -3.14 2.19 22.76
CA CYS A 156 -2.50 1.95 21.46
C CYS A 156 -1.54 0.74 21.47
N ASN A 157 -1.73 -0.22 22.39
CA ASN A 157 -0.93 -1.43 22.50
C ASN A 157 -1.52 -2.56 21.66
N LEU A 158 -1.56 -2.33 20.35
CA LEU A 158 -2.08 -3.28 19.38
C LEU A 158 -1.13 -3.38 18.19
N ASN A 159 -1.10 -4.56 17.55
CA ASN A 159 -0.39 -4.76 16.29
C ASN A 159 -1.22 -4.16 15.17
N GLY A 160 -0.59 -3.35 14.31
CA GLY A 160 -1.27 -2.65 13.24
C GLY A 160 -0.39 -1.61 12.57
N ILE A 161 -1.03 -0.83 11.71
CA ILE A 161 -0.45 0.31 11.00
C ILE A 161 -0.74 1.57 11.80
N PHE A 162 0.28 2.36 12.09
CA PHE A 162 0.19 3.62 12.82
C PHE A 162 0.67 4.75 11.93
N ILE A 163 -0.19 5.74 11.73
CA ILE A 163 0.08 6.92 10.91
C ILE A 163 0.09 8.11 11.85
N LYS A 164 1.25 8.75 12.01
CA LYS A 164 1.47 9.81 12.99
C LYS A 164 2.06 11.05 12.35
N ASN A 165 1.58 12.20 12.81
CA ASN A 165 2.20 13.47 12.46
C ASN A 165 3.55 13.60 13.19
N ALA A 166 4.61 13.91 12.47
CA ALA A 166 5.95 14.09 13.06
C ALA A 166 6.86 14.94 12.17
N ASP A 167 7.81 15.65 12.78
CA ASP A 167 8.83 16.42 12.04
C ASP A 167 9.82 15.53 11.27
N LYS A 168 9.97 14.28 11.71
CA LYS A 168 10.83 13.28 11.08
C LYS A 168 9.99 12.41 10.15
N ARG A 169 10.60 12.01 9.03
CA ARG A 169 10.01 11.12 8.05
C ARG A 169 10.53 9.69 8.21
N PHE A 170 9.64 8.76 8.49
CA PHE A 170 9.97 7.37 8.75
C PHE A 170 8.85 6.43 8.29
N MET A 171 9.25 5.31 7.69
CA MET A 171 8.38 4.20 7.35
C MET A 171 9.07 2.89 7.70
N GLY A 172 8.61 2.19 8.73
CA GLY A 172 9.27 0.96 9.15
C GLY A 172 8.49 0.22 10.22
N VAL A 173 9.15 -0.76 10.85
CA VAL A 173 8.58 -1.50 11.97
C VAL A 173 9.26 -1.05 13.26
N LYS A 174 8.46 -0.67 14.26
CA LYS A 174 8.95 -0.27 15.58
C LYS A 174 8.01 -0.82 16.65
N ASP A 175 8.58 -1.46 17.67
CA ASP A 175 7.82 -2.06 18.78
C ASP A 175 6.69 -3.01 18.29
N GLY A 176 6.96 -3.78 17.23
CA GLY A 176 6.00 -4.71 16.61
C GLY A 176 4.90 -4.04 15.76
N LYS A 177 4.99 -2.73 15.51
CA LYS A 177 4.00 -1.94 14.78
C LYS A 177 4.58 -1.41 13.49
N ILE A 178 3.78 -1.40 12.42
CA ILE A 178 4.13 -0.68 11.19
C ILE A 178 3.87 0.79 11.47
N LEU A 179 4.90 1.63 11.36
CA LEU A 179 4.85 3.03 11.74
C LEU A 179 5.22 3.92 10.55
N LEU A 180 4.32 4.85 10.24
CA LEU A 180 4.48 5.93 9.28
C LEU A 180 4.47 7.23 10.08
N GLU A 181 5.59 7.94 10.12
CA GLU A 181 5.77 9.21 10.80
C GLU A 181 6.20 10.25 9.77
N GLY A 182 5.56 11.41 9.72
CA GLY A 182 5.93 12.47 8.79
C GLY A 182 5.03 13.71 8.86
N ASP A 183 5.42 14.73 8.10
CA ASP A 183 4.57 15.88 7.79
C ASP A 183 3.57 15.55 6.67
N GLU A 184 2.69 16.48 6.29
CA GLU A 184 1.67 16.26 5.24
C GLU A 184 2.29 15.65 3.95
N THR A 185 3.43 16.17 3.52
CA THR A 185 4.09 15.72 2.29
C THR A 185 4.74 14.34 2.46
N GLY A 186 5.39 14.08 3.61
CA GLY A 186 5.96 12.78 3.94
C GLY A 186 4.87 11.71 3.98
N LEU A 187 3.82 11.95 4.78
CA LEU A 187 2.72 11.01 5.01
C LEU A 187 1.98 10.65 3.73
N PHE A 188 1.78 11.62 2.83
CA PHE A 188 1.25 11.34 1.50
C PHE A 188 2.10 10.31 0.74
N VAL A 189 3.43 10.45 0.75
CA VAL A 189 4.35 9.53 0.06
C VAL A 189 4.41 8.18 0.77
N GLU A 190 4.56 8.17 2.10
CA GLU A 190 4.61 6.94 2.92
C GLU A 190 3.35 6.09 2.75
N MET A 191 2.16 6.70 2.79
CA MET A 191 0.89 6.00 2.56
C MET A 191 0.72 5.54 1.11
N THR A 192 1.23 6.32 0.15
CA THR A 192 1.25 5.89 -1.26
C THR A 192 2.07 4.61 -1.42
N ILE A 193 3.27 4.56 -0.83
CA ILE A 193 4.11 3.35 -0.81
C ILE A 193 3.37 2.21 -0.11
N LEU A 194 2.81 2.45 1.08
CA LEU A 194 2.12 1.43 1.86
C LEU A 194 0.94 0.80 1.11
N LYS A 195 0.13 1.60 0.39
CA LYS A 195 -0.96 1.08 -0.46
C LYS A 195 -0.47 0.02 -1.44
N TRP A 196 0.65 0.31 -2.13
CA TRP A 196 1.24 -0.60 -3.10
C TRP A 196 1.82 -1.85 -2.44
N LEU A 197 2.34 -1.75 -1.21
CA LEU A 197 2.81 -2.90 -0.45
C LEU A 197 1.66 -3.81 0.00
N ILE A 198 0.52 -3.24 0.39
CA ILE A 198 -0.66 -4.00 0.87
C ILE A 198 -1.34 -4.73 -0.30
N ALA A 199 -1.65 -4.01 -1.38
CA ALA A 199 -2.46 -4.55 -2.47
C ALA A 199 -1.99 -4.04 -3.84
N PRO A 200 -0.85 -4.55 -4.35
CA PRO A 200 -0.28 -4.07 -5.62
C PRO A 200 -1.25 -4.24 -6.81
N GLY A 201 -2.04 -5.31 -6.85
CA GLY A 201 -3.05 -5.54 -7.90
C GLY A 201 -4.22 -4.57 -7.86
N TYR A 202 -4.70 -4.22 -6.66
CA TYR A 202 -5.75 -3.24 -6.46
C TYR A 202 -5.28 -1.82 -6.83
N ALA A 203 -4.07 -1.45 -6.40
CA ALA A 203 -3.47 -0.17 -6.71
C ALA A 203 -3.34 0.07 -8.23
N TYR A 204 -3.18 -1.00 -9.00
CA TYR A 204 -3.16 -0.95 -10.46
C TYR A 204 -4.55 -0.73 -11.08
N ASP A 205 -5.56 -1.48 -10.64
CA ASP A 205 -6.91 -1.38 -11.21
C ASP A 205 -7.59 -0.02 -10.97
N LEU A 206 -7.21 0.71 -9.90
CA LEU A 206 -7.63 2.10 -9.67
C LEU A 206 -7.15 3.10 -10.73
N LYS A 207 -6.06 2.79 -11.46
CA LYS A 207 -5.46 3.70 -12.47
C LYS A 207 -5.96 3.45 -13.88
N LYS A 208 -6.66 2.35 -14.16
CA LYS A 208 -7.38 2.25 -15.43
C LYS A 208 -8.44 3.35 -15.41
N PRO A 209 -8.45 4.30 -16.38
CA PRO A 209 -9.61 5.17 -16.50
C PRO A 209 -10.82 4.26 -16.53
N VAL A 210 -11.90 4.66 -15.84
CA VAL A 210 -13.20 4.03 -16.02
C VAL A 210 -13.51 4.16 -17.51
N GLN A 211 -13.11 3.17 -18.29
CA GLN A 211 -13.80 2.88 -19.51
C GLN A 211 -15.22 2.66 -19.00
N THR A 212 -16.11 3.54 -19.42
CA THR A 212 -17.53 3.23 -19.51
C THR A 212 -17.67 2.05 -20.47
N SER A 213 -17.16 0.88 -20.08
CA SER A 213 -17.52 -0.38 -20.66
C SER A 213 -18.79 -0.76 -19.93
N THR A 214 -19.91 -0.41 -20.54
CA THR A 214 -21.14 -1.19 -20.41
C THR A 214 -20.81 -2.64 -20.75
N THR A 215 -20.31 -3.37 -19.78
CA THR A 215 -20.17 -4.81 -19.84
C THR A 215 -20.44 -5.30 -18.42
N PRO A 216 -21.56 -6.00 -18.19
CA PRO A 216 -21.93 -6.43 -16.86
C PRO A 216 -20.85 -7.37 -16.34
N TYR A 217 -20.62 -7.29 -15.03
CA TYR A 217 -19.87 -8.28 -14.26
C TYR A 217 -20.01 -9.68 -14.88
N PRO A 218 -18.93 -10.46 -15.05
CA PRO A 218 -19.07 -11.82 -15.48
C PRO A 218 -19.91 -12.55 -14.43
N CYS A 219 -21.15 -12.89 -14.81
CA CYS A 219 -21.95 -13.85 -14.10
C CYS A 219 -21.06 -15.08 -13.88
N LEU A 220 -20.73 -15.35 -12.62
CA LEU A 220 -20.19 -16.62 -12.20
C LEU A 220 -21.22 -17.67 -12.59
N ARG A 221 -20.91 -18.41 -13.66
CA ARG A 221 -21.72 -19.51 -14.16
C ARG A 221 -21.99 -20.50 -13.02
N LYS A 222 -23.22 -20.48 -12.51
CA LYS A 222 -23.97 -21.70 -12.21
C LYS A 222 -25.14 -21.78 -13.19
N PRO A 223 -25.49 -22.96 -13.71
CA PRO A 223 -26.57 -23.09 -14.68
C PRO A 223 -27.91 -22.87 -13.97
N GLY A 224 -28.62 -21.81 -14.35
CA GLY A 224 -30.04 -21.66 -14.06
C GLY A 224 -30.43 -20.36 -13.35
N ARG A 225 -30.98 -19.46 -14.16
CA ARG A 225 -31.88 -18.33 -13.83
C ARG A 225 -31.22 -17.04 -13.33
N CYS A 226 -31.41 -15.99 -14.13
CA CYS A 226 -31.18 -14.59 -13.80
C CYS A 226 -32.11 -14.11 -12.69
#